data_AF-A0A397FTK0-F1
#
_entry.id   AF-A0A397FTK0-F1
#
_cell.length_a   1.000
_cell.length_b   1.000
_cell.length_c   1.000
_cell.angle_alpha   90.00
_cell.angle_beta   90.00
_cell.angle_gamma   90.00
#
_symmetry.space_group_name_H-M   'P 1'
#
loop_
_entity.id
_entity.type
_entity.pdbx_description
1 polymer ?
#
loop_
_entity_poly.entity_id
_entity_poly.type
_entity_poly.pdbx_seq_one_letter_code
_entity_poly.pdbx_strand_id
1 'polypeptide(L)' 'MNKKTIFLEEKGEIVKKYNVNSFQVKLIKNNLLITADVANRLKAKDRKWKTIMERDKVLVEIPLGGGSKGRIVGLLSLKT' A
#
# COMPACT_ATOMS: atom_id res chain seq x y z
N MET A 1 -19.07 16.85 13.19
CA MET A 1 -18.16 17.13 12.05
C MET A 1 -17.63 15.81 11.50
N ASN A 2 -18.10 15.38 10.32
CA ASN A 2 -17.57 14.21 9.63
C ASN A 2 -16.20 14.62 9.05
N LYS A 3 -15.09 14.35 9.75
CA LYS A 3 -13.75 14.67 9.24
C LYS A 3 -13.54 13.80 7.99
N LYS A 4 -13.68 14.40 6.80
CA LYS A 4 -13.25 13.77 5.56
C LYS A 4 -11.73 13.59 5.67
N THR A 5 -11.29 12.38 5.99
CA THR A 5 -9.87 12.02 5.91
C THR A 5 -9.46 12.12 4.46
N ILE A 6 -8.56 13.06 4.16
CA ILE A 6 -8.00 13.21 2.82
C ILE A 6 -6.89 12.17 2.68
N PHE A 7 -6.94 11.38 1.61
CA PHE A 7 -5.90 10.39 1.29
C PHE A 7 -5.02 10.94 0.17
N LEU A 8 -3.72 10.66 0.27
CA LEU A 8 -2.75 10.95 -0.77
C LEU A 8 -2.30 9.63 -1.38
N GLU A 9 -2.41 9.51 -2.70
CA GLU A 9 -1.97 8.33 -3.44
C GLU A 9 -0.50 8.49 -3.83
N GLU A 10 0.33 7.54 -3.42
CA GLU A 10 1.77 7.53 -3.69
C GLU A 10 2.20 6.15 -4.20
N LYS A 11 3.24 6.14 -5.03
CA LYS A 11 3.86 4.90 -5.50
C LYS A 11 4.84 4.39 -4.45
N GLY A 12 4.84 3.08 -4.23
CA GLY A 12 5.73 2.45 -3.29
C GLY A 12 6.27 1.11 -3.77
N GLU A 13 7.32 0.65 -3.10
CA GLU A 13 7.93 -0.66 -3.29
C GLU A 13 7.81 -1.47 -2.00
N ILE A 14 7.39 -2.73 -2.10
CA ILE A 14 7.31 -3.63 -0.95
C ILE A 14 8.73 -3.94 -0.47
N VAL A 15 9.03 -3.65 0.79
CA VAL A 15 10.34 -3.97 1.39
C VAL A 15 10.27 -5.23 2.23
N LYS A 16 9.11 -5.47 2.86
CA LYS A 16 8.94 -6.61 3.77
C LYS A 16 7.49 -7.07 3.81
N LYS A 17 7.28 -8.38 3.88
CA LYS A 17 5.95 -8.97 4.13
C LYS A 17 5.79 -9.34 5.60
N TYR A 18 4.81 -8.75 6.28
CA TYR A 18 4.49 -9.13 7.67
C TYR A 18 3.47 -10.27 7.72
N ASN A 19 2.43 -10.17 6.90
CA ASN A 19 1.44 -11.23 6.72
C ASN A 19 0.82 -11.15 5.32
N VAL A 20 -0.22 -11.94 5.05
CA VAL A 20 -0.88 -11.99 3.73
C VAL A 20 -1.51 -10.65 3.33
N ASN A 21 -1.94 -9.83 4.30
CA ASN A 21 -2.63 -8.57 4.07
C ASN A 21 -1.80 -7.33 4.38
N SER A 22 -0.67 -7.46 5.10
CA SER A 22 0.08 -6.34 5.67
C SER A 22 1.55 -6.40 5.27
N PHE A 23 2.03 -5.28 4.75
CA PHE A 23 3.35 -5.15 4.14
C PHE A 23 4.03 -3.87 4.60
N GLN A 24 5.36 -3.88 4.63
CA GLN A 24 6.15 -2.66 4.72
C GLN A 24 6.41 -2.16 3.31
N VAL A 25 6.11 -0.88 3.07
CA VAL A 25 6.24 -0.24 1.76
C VAL A 25 7.14 0.98 1.88
N LYS A 26 8.14 1.06 1.01
CA LYS A 26 8.97 2.24 0.84
C LYS A 26 8.36 3.12 -0.24
N LEU A 27 7.95 4.32 0.12
CA LEU A 27 7.42 5.30 -0.82
C LEU A 27 8.54 5.83 -1.70
N ILE A 28 8.31 5.90 -3.01
CA ILE A 28 9.35 6.26 -3.99
C ILE A 28 9.72 7.75 -3.88
N LYS A 29 8.72 8.61 -3.65
CA LYS A 29 8.89 10.06 -3.71
C LYS A 29 9.68 10.65 -2.55
N ASN A 30 9.47 10.14 -1.34
CA ASN A 30 10.08 10.66 -0.10
C ASN A 30 10.90 9.61 0.66
N ASN A 31 11.10 8.41 0.09
CA ASN A 31 11.89 7.33 0.65
C ASN A 31 11.41 6.86 2.05
N LEU A 32 10.17 7.19 2.43
CA LEU A 32 9.58 6.89 3.73
C LEU A 32 9.11 5.44 3.78
N LEU A 33 9.37 4.78 4.91
CA LEU A 33 8.82 3.45 5.20
C LEU A 33 7.49 3.56 5.92
N ILE A 34 6.46 2.95 5.36
CA ILE A 34 5.13 2.86 5.97
C ILE A 34 4.69 1.40 6.05
N THR A 35 3.80 1.10 6.98
CA THR A 35 3.06 -0.16 6.99
C THR A 35 1.78 0.04 6.20
N ALA A 36 1.49 -0.81 5.23
CA ALA A 36 0.29 -0.70 4.44
C ALA A 36 -0.46 -2.04 4.36
N ASP A 37 -1.77 -1.97 4.58
CA ASP A 37 -2.65 -3.11 4.44
C ASP A 37 -3.33 -3.12 3.07
N VAL A 38 -3.58 -4.30 2.51
CA VAL A 38 -4.30 -4.43 1.23
C VAL A 38 -5.74 -3.94 1.41
N ALA A 39 -6.12 -2.93 0.63
CA ALA A 39 -7.46 -2.36 0.67
C ALA A 39 -8.51 -3.39 0.25
N ASN A 40 -9.66 -3.42 0.93
CA ASN A 40 -10.75 -4.35 0.60
C ASN A 40 -11.21 -4.22 -0.86
N ARG A 41 -11.18 -2.99 -1.41
CA ARG A 41 -11.50 -2.74 -2.83
C ARG A 41 -10.53 -3.44 -3.79
N LEU A 42 -9.24 -3.49 -3.45
CA LEU A 42 -8.26 -4.23 -4.24
C LEU A 42 -8.47 -5.74 -4.09
N LYS A 43 -8.79 -6.21 -2.88
CA LYS A 43 -9.07 -7.63 -2.62
C LYS A 43 -10.25 -8.18 -3.42
N ALA A 44 -11.28 -7.36 -3.60
CA ALA A 44 -12.47 -7.72 -4.37
C ALA A 44 -12.24 -7.67 -5.89
N LYS A 45 -11.39 -6.75 -6.36
CA LYS A 45 -11.18 -6.49 -7.79
C LYS A 45 -10.15 -7.41 -8.43
N ASP A 46 -9.04 -7.68 -7.75
CA ASP A 46 -7.94 -8.48 -8.28
C ASP A 46 -7.68 -9.66 -7.33
N ARG A 47 -7.29 -10.83 -7.83
CA ARG A 47 -6.82 -11.94 -6.97
C ARG A 47 -5.30 -11.96 -6.84
N LYS A 48 -4.58 -11.24 -7.70
CA LYS A 48 -3.12 -11.13 -7.74
C LYS A 48 -2.53 -10.42 -6.53
N TRP A 49 -3.33 -9.71 -5.72
CA TRP A 49 -2.80 -9.14 -4.46
C TRP A 49 -2.27 -10.23 -3.52
N LYS A 50 -2.76 -11.47 -3.62
CA LYS A 50 -2.24 -12.60 -2.82
C LYS A 50 -0.80 -12.96 -3.17
N THR A 51 -0.36 -12.62 -4.39
CA THR A 51 0.98 -12.91 -4.90
C THR A 51 1.94 -11.75 -4.70
N ILE A 52 1.56 -10.69 -3.97
CA ILE A 52 2.48 -9.60 -3.64
C ILE A 52 3.66 -10.15 -2.84
N MET A 53 4.86 -9.80 -3.28
CA MET A 53 6.14 -10.14 -2.67
C MET A 53 7.03 -8.91 -2.50
N GLU A 54 8.17 -9.10 -1.84
CA GLU A 54 9.19 -8.06 -1.71
C GLU A 54 9.70 -7.60 -3.08
N ARG A 55 10.02 -6.32 -3.20
CA ARG A 55 10.42 -5.58 -4.41
C ARG A 55 9.30 -5.32 -5.42
N ASP A 56 8.09 -5.79 -5.19
CA ASP A 56 6.93 -5.43 -6.03
C ASP A 56 6.59 -3.96 -5.89
N LYS A 57 6.15 -3.36 -7.01
CA LYS A 57 5.70 -1.97 -7.03
C LYS A 57 4.19 -1.89 -6.88
N VAL A 58 3.74 -1.08 -5.94
CA VAL A 58 2.34 -0.93 -5.56
C VAL A 58 1.93 0.53 -5.49
N LEU A 59 0.62 0.78 -5.56
CA LEU A 59 0.02 2.08 -5.30
C LEU A 59 -0.58 2.08 -3.90
N VAL A 60 -0.26 3.10 -3.11
CA VAL A 60 -0.62 3.19 -1.68
C VAL A 60 -1.34 4.50 -1.39
N GLU A 61 -2.47 4.43 -0.68
CA GLU A 61 -3.17 5.57 -0.11
C GLU A 61 -2.69 5.82 1.32
N ILE A 62 -2.36 7.06 1.65
CA ILE A 62 -1.89 7.47 2.98
C ILE A 62 -2.78 8.61 3.48
N PRO A 63 -3.32 8.54 4.71
CA PRO A 63 -4.11 9.63 5.26
C PRO A 63 -3.23 10.86 5.57
N LEU A 64 -3.62 12.02 5.07
CA LEU A 64 -3.04 13.30 5.44
C LEU A 64 -3.50 13.64 6.87
N GLY A 65 -2.58 13.54 7.85
CA GLY A 65 -2.86 13.96 9.21
C GLY A 65 -2.46 13.01 10.34
N GLY A 66 -1.68 11.96 10.09
CA GLY A 66 -0.90 11.34 11.17
C GLY A 66 -1.02 9.82 11.28
N GLY A 67 -0.28 9.12 10.45
CA GLY A 67 0.09 7.74 10.73
C GLY A 67 1.04 7.17 9.69
N SER A 68 1.99 6.36 10.13
CA SER A 68 2.82 5.51 9.26
C SER A 68 2.02 4.32 8.69
N LYS A 69 0.70 4.45 8.59
CA LYS A 69 -0.24 3.42 8.15
C LYS A 69 -0.94 3.85 6.88
N GLY A 70 -0.80 3.06 5.82
CA GLY A 70 -1.44 3.28 4.53
C GLY A 70 -2.31 2.10 4.09
N ARG A 71 -2.84 2.19 2.88
CA ARG A 71 -3.59 1.10 2.23
C ARG A 71 -3.06 0.84 0.84
N ILE A 72 -2.74 -0.40 0.52
CA ILE A 72 -2.38 -0.79 -0.85
C ILE A 72 -3.66 -0.87 -1.68
N VAL A 73 -3.75 -0.05 -2.72
CA VAL A 73 -4.96 0.14 -3.52
C VAL A 73 -4.79 -0.30 -4.97
N GLY A 74 -3.55 -0.50 -5.41
CA GLY A 74 -3.24 -0.99 -6.76
C GLY A 74 -1.91 -1.73 -6.82
N LEU A 75 -1.78 -2.57 -7.84
CA LEU A 75 -0.57 -3.31 -8.19
C LEU A 75 -0.01 -2.68 -9.47
N LEU A 76 1.22 -2.17 -9.43
CA LEU A 76 1.83 -1.48 -10.57
C LEU A 76 2.74 -2.41 -11.37
N SER A 77 3.55 -3.20 -10.67
CA SER A 77 4.41 -4.21 -11.28
C SER A 77 4.56 -5.35 -10.29
N LEU A 78 4.14 -6.54 -10.73
CA LEU A 78 4.33 -7.79 -10.01
C LEU A 78 5.48 -8.52 -10.69
N LYS A 79 6.52 -8.86 -9.95
CA LYS A 79 7.56 -9.73 -10.48
C LYS A 79 7.06 -11.17 -10.38
N THR A 80 6.36 -11.62 -11.43
CA THR A 80 6.04 -13.03 -11.65
C THR A 80 7.30 -13.84 -11.94
#